data_AF-A0A9P5KX34-F1
#
_entry.id   AF-A0A9P5KX34-F1
#
_cell.length_a   1.000
_cell.length_b   1.000
_cell.length_c   1.000
_cell.angle_alpha   90.00
_cell.angle_beta   90.00
_cell.angle_gamma   90.00
#
_symmetry.space_group_name_H-M   'P 1'
#
loop_
_entity.id
_entity.type
_entity.pdbx_description
1 polymer ?
#
loop_
_entity_poly.entity_id
_entity_poly.type
_entity_poly.pdbx_seq_one_letter_code
_entity_poly.pdbx_strand_id
1 'polypeptide(L)'
;MATVNKDQKPKPSALRSILAGSTAGAVEIAITYPAEFAKTRTQLNRQLTQGQKLPWPPFGSQWYAGCTTLIIGNSLKAGIRFVAFDAIKSVLQDENGKISGPRTVIAGFGAGFTESLFAVTPFESIKTQLIDDRKSANPRMRGFLHGSKLIFKERGVKGFFQGFVPTTARQAANSATRFTAYTTLKQFAEGYTAPGEKLGTAATFGIGGIAGLITV
;
A
#
# COMPACT_ATOMS: atom_id res chain seq x y z
N MET A 1 10.41 48.65 -11.83
CA MET A 1 11.02 47.40 -11.34
C MET A 1 9.97 46.70 -10.48
N ALA A 2 9.12 45.86 -11.10
CA ALA A 2 7.96 45.26 -10.44
C ALA A 2 8.31 43.84 -9.97
N THR A 3 8.35 43.63 -8.65
CA THR A 3 8.50 42.32 -8.02
C THR A 3 7.19 41.54 -8.19
N VAL A 4 7.17 40.54 -9.07
CA VAL A 4 6.07 39.60 -9.26
C VAL A 4 5.91 38.78 -7.97
N ASN A 5 4.86 39.10 -7.20
CA ASN A 5 4.46 38.36 -6.03
C ASN A 5 3.83 37.04 -6.51
N LYS A 6 4.53 35.92 -6.30
CA LYS A 6 4.09 34.59 -6.73
C LYS A 6 3.08 34.09 -5.70
N ASP A 7 1.79 34.21 -6.03
CA ASP A 7 0.67 33.70 -5.22
C ASP A 7 0.96 32.29 -4.69
N GLN A 8 1.21 32.19 -3.38
CA GLN A 8 1.32 30.91 -2.69
C GLN A 8 -0.07 30.30 -2.61
N LYS A 9 -0.35 29.32 -3.47
CA LYS A 9 -1.56 28.50 -3.36
C LYS A 9 -1.64 27.94 -1.92
N PRO A 10 -2.76 28.14 -1.19
CA PRO A 10 -2.91 27.63 0.16
C PRO A 10 -2.73 26.11 0.14
N LYS A 11 -1.85 25.58 1.01
CA LYS A 11 -1.65 24.14 1.15
C LYS A 11 -3.03 23.49 1.40
N PRO A 12 -3.43 22.44 0.67
CA PRO A 12 -4.66 21.75 0.97
C PRO A 12 -4.60 21.29 2.44
N SER A 13 -5.66 21.56 3.20
CA SER A 13 -5.81 21.03 4.56
C SER A 13 -5.56 19.52 4.53
N ALA A 14 -4.80 19.00 5.49
CA ALA A 14 -4.46 17.57 5.57
C ALA A 14 -5.71 16.69 5.46
N LEU A 15 -6.83 17.15 6.01
CA LEU A 15 -8.14 16.50 5.90
C LEU A 15 -8.62 16.39 4.44
N ARG A 16 -8.47 17.44 3.62
CA ARG A 16 -8.85 17.42 2.20
C ARG A 16 -7.98 16.45 1.40
N SER A 17 -6.68 16.39 1.69
CA SER A 17 -5.77 15.44 1.05
C SER A 17 -6.06 14.00 1.44
N ILE A 18 -6.39 13.75 2.71
CA ILE A 18 -6.81 12.42 3.20
C ILE A 18 -8.11 11.97 2.54
N LEU A 19 -9.11 12.85 2.48
CA LEU A 19 -10.39 12.54 1.83
C LEU A 19 -10.21 12.27 0.35
N ALA A 20 -9.47 13.12 -0.37
CA ALA A 20 -9.18 12.94 -1.79
C ALA A 20 -8.39 11.66 -2.07
N GLY A 21 -7.39 11.35 -1.24
CA GLY A 21 -6.61 10.10 -1.36
C GLY A 21 -7.44 8.86 -1.06
N SER A 22 -8.32 8.93 -0.06
CA SER A 22 -9.19 7.82 0.32
C SER A 22 -10.26 7.55 -0.74
N THR A 23 -10.87 8.59 -1.32
CA THR A 23 -11.86 8.42 -2.40
C THR A 23 -11.20 7.92 -3.67
N ALA A 24 -10.04 8.47 -4.06
CA ALA A 24 -9.28 7.97 -5.19
C ALA A 24 -8.91 6.49 -5.03
N GLY A 25 -8.41 6.09 -3.85
CA GLY A 25 -8.08 4.70 -3.55
C GLY A 25 -9.31 3.78 -3.52
N ALA A 26 -10.47 4.26 -3.05
CA ALA A 26 -11.70 3.48 -3.09
C ALA A 26 -12.19 3.24 -4.53
N VAL A 27 -12.11 4.26 -5.40
CA VAL A 27 -12.46 4.13 -6.83
C VAL A 27 -11.47 3.21 -7.55
N GLU A 28 -10.17 3.36 -7.30
CA GLU A 28 -9.14 2.46 -7.81
C GLU A 28 -9.47 1.01 -7.46
N ILE A 29 -9.69 0.72 -6.17
CA ILE A 29 -10.01 -0.64 -5.70
C ILE A 29 -11.30 -1.13 -6.37
N ALA A 30 -12.34 -0.32 -6.46
CA ALA A 30 -13.58 -0.73 -7.10
C ALA A 30 -13.35 -1.15 -8.57
N ILE A 31 -12.53 -0.41 -9.31
CA ILE A 31 -12.22 -0.74 -10.72
C ILE A 31 -11.33 -1.99 -10.81
N THR A 32 -10.35 -2.16 -9.92
CA THR A 32 -9.38 -3.27 -10.00
C THR A 32 -9.87 -4.56 -9.31
N TYR A 33 -10.92 -4.50 -8.49
CA TYR A 33 -11.37 -5.62 -7.67
C TYR A 33 -11.74 -6.89 -8.47
N PRO A 34 -12.40 -6.82 -9.64
CA PRO A 34 -12.70 -8.01 -10.43
C PRO A 34 -11.46 -8.83 -10.80
N ALA A 35 -10.32 -8.17 -11.07
CA ALA A 35 -9.05 -8.84 -11.34
C ALA A 35 -8.46 -9.49 -10.08
N GLU A 36 -8.51 -8.81 -8.93
CA GLU A 36 -8.09 -9.35 -7.64
C GLU A 36 -8.94 -10.58 -7.23
N PHE A 37 -10.25 -10.53 -7.47
CA PHE A 37 -11.15 -11.66 -7.26
C PHE A 37 -10.77 -12.85 -8.15
N ALA A 38 -10.55 -12.62 -9.45
CA ALA A 38 -10.16 -13.66 -10.38
C ALA A 38 -8.81 -14.31 -10.00
N LYS A 39 -7.82 -13.49 -9.64
CA LYS A 39 -6.52 -13.94 -9.13
C LYS A 39 -6.67 -14.80 -7.89
N THR A 40 -7.40 -14.30 -6.88
CA THR A 40 -7.60 -15.01 -5.61
C THR A 40 -8.34 -16.34 -5.81
N ARG A 41 -9.39 -16.37 -6.63
CA ARG A 41 -10.14 -17.59 -6.93
C ARG A 41 -9.28 -18.61 -7.69
N THR A 42 -8.47 -18.15 -8.64
CA THR A 42 -7.51 -19.00 -9.37
C THR A 42 -6.47 -19.59 -8.42
N GLN A 43 -5.91 -18.78 -7.51
CA GLN A 43 -4.94 -19.24 -6.51
C GLN A 43 -5.55 -20.27 -5.55
N LEU A 44 -6.80 -20.06 -5.11
CA LEU A 44 -7.53 -21.02 -4.27
C LEU A 44 -7.80 -22.33 -5.04
N ASN A 45 -8.29 -22.26 -6.28
CA ASN A 45 -8.57 -23.44 -7.10
C ASN A 45 -7.31 -24.26 -7.45
N ARG A 46 -6.11 -23.64 -7.44
CA ARG A 46 -4.83 -24.37 -7.58
C ARG A 46 -4.47 -25.21 -6.35
N GLN A 47 -5.02 -24.87 -5.17
CA GLN A 47 -4.77 -25.60 -3.93
C GLN A 47 -5.80 -26.71 -3.67
N LEU A 48 -6.90 -26.75 -4.45
CA LEU A 48 -7.98 -27.73 -4.29
C LEU A 48 -7.80 -28.94 -5.21
N THR A 49 -8.18 -30.12 -4.71
CA THR A 49 -8.25 -31.35 -5.52
C THR A 49 -9.24 -31.19 -6.67
N GLN A 50 -9.05 -31.91 -7.78
CA GLN A 50 -9.77 -31.70 -9.04
C GLN A 50 -11.31 -31.71 -8.89
N GLY A 51 -11.86 -32.53 -7.98
CA GLY A 51 -13.31 -32.61 -7.69
C GLY A 51 -13.86 -31.56 -6.69
N GLN A 52 -12.99 -30.74 -6.09
CA GLN A 52 -13.39 -29.68 -5.14
C GLN A 52 -13.24 -28.27 -5.74
N LYS A 53 -12.84 -28.15 -7.00
CA LYS A 53 -12.65 -26.87 -7.67
C LYS A 53 -13.97 -26.10 -7.74
N LEU A 54 -13.94 -24.84 -7.33
CA LEU A 54 -15.10 -23.96 -7.33
C LEU A 54 -15.39 -23.47 -8.76
N PRO A 55 -16.61 -23.68 -9.31
CA PRO A 55 -16.97 -23.16 -10.62
C PRO A 55 -16.98 -21.64 -10.63
N TRP A 56 -16.83 -21.02 -11.80
CA TRP A 56 -16.85 -19.56 -11.92
C TRP A 56 -18.27 -19.02 -11.79
N PRO A 57 -18.51 -18.00 -10.95
CA PRO A 57 -19.81 -17.36 -10.86
C PRO A 57 -20.04 -16.46 -12.08
N PRO A 58 -21.31 -16.21 -12.46
CA PRO A 58 -21.63 -15.23 -13.49
C PRO A 58 -21.07 -13.85 -13.10
N PHE A 59 -20.62 -13.08 -14.09
CA PHE A 59 -20.09 -11.75 -13.85
C PHE A 59 -21.18 -10.84 -13.28
N GLY A 60 -20.92 -10.21 -12.13
CA GLY A 60 -21.93 -9.46 -11.39
C GLY A 60 -21.51 -9.14 -9.96
N SER A 61 -22.49 -8.93 -9.07
CA SER A 61 -22.25 -8.54 -7.67
C SER A 61 -21.35 -9.52 -6.89
N GLN A 62 -21.36 -10.81 -7.25
CA GLN A 62 -20.54 -11.84 -6.61
C GLN A 62 -19.03 -11.61 -6.80
N TRP A 63 -18.63 -10.97 -7.91
CA TRP A 63 -17.24 -10.61 -8.17
C TRP A 63 -16.73 -9.50 -7.26
N TYR A 64 -17.63 -8.77 -6.59
CA TYR A 64 -17.33 -7.71 -5.62
C TYR A 64 -17.43 -8.18 -4.17
N ALA A 65 -17.65 -9.48 -3.93
CA ALA A 65 -17.70 -10.05 -2.59
C ALA A 65 -16.36 -9.84 -1.87
N GLY A 66 -16.36 -9.05 -0.80
CA GLY A 66 -15.16 -8.69 -0.01
C GLY A 66 -14.49 -7.36 -0.40
N CYS A 67 -15.00 -6.64 -1.41
CA CYS A 67 -14.43 -5.37 -1.88
C CYS A 67 -14.41 -4.31 -0.77
N THR A 68 -15.48 -4.21 0.02
CA THR A 68 -15.57 -3.28 1.15
C THR A 68 -14.49 -3.52 2.20
N THR A 69 -14.19 -4.78 2.52
CA THR A 69 -13.11 -5.15 3.44
C THR A 69 -11.75 -4.70 2.92
N LEU A 70 -11.52 -4.83 1.61
CA LEU A 70 -10.27 -4.40 0.99
C LEU A 70 -10.14 -2.87 0.97
N ILE A 71 -11.24 -2.15 0.69
CA ILE A 71 -11.28 -0.68 0.76
C ILE A 71 -10.95 -0.21 2.17
N ILE A 72 -11.65 -0.72 3.20
CA ILE A 72 -11.42 -0.34 4.59
C ILE A 72 -9.98 -0.64 5.00
N GLY A 73 -9.46 -1.82 4.66
CA GLY A 73 -8.08 -2.20 4.98
C GLY A 73 -7.04 -1.28 4.33
N ASN A 74 -7.22 -0.95 3.05
CA ASN A 74 -6.29 -0.06 2.35
C ASN A 74 -6.40 1.39 2.83
N SER A 75 -7.61 1.87 3.15
CA SER A 75 -7.82 3.20 3.72
C SER A 75 -7.17 3.33 5.10
N LEU A 76 -7.29 2.32 5.97
CA LEU A 76 -6.61 2.31 7.28
C LEU A 76 -5.09 2.38 7.12
N LYS A 77 -4.55 1.56 6.21
CA LYS A 77 -3.13 1.52 5.88
C LYS A 77 -2.64 2.88 5.37
N ALA A 78 -3.37 3.49 4.45
CA ALA A 78 -3.09 4.83 3.93
C ALA A 78 -3.16 5.88 5.05
N GLY A 79 -4.15 5.82 5.93
CA GLY A 79 -4.31 6.72 7.07
C GLY A 79 -3.08 6.71 8.00
N ILE A 80 -2.61 5.53 8.39
CA ILE A 80 -1.41 5.38 9.24
C ILE A 80 -0.18 5.98 8.54
N ARG A 81 0.00 5.70 7.25
CA ARG A 81 1.09 6.25 6.45
C ARG A 81 1.02 7.78 6.41
N PHE A 82 -0.15 8.37 6.17
CA PHE A 82 -0.30 9.82 6.09
C PHE A 82 -0.04 10.50 7.43
N VAL A 83 -0.59 9.98 8.53
CA VAL A 83 -0.33 10.52 9.88
C VAL A 83 1.16 10.45 10.19
N ALA A 84 1.81 9.32 9.91
CA ALA A 84 3.24 9.17 10.12
C ALA A 84 4.06 10.14 9.24
N PHE A 85 3.68 10.28 7.97
CA PHE A 85 4.34 11.20 7.05
C PHE A 85 4.23 12.65 7.52
N ASP A 86 3.03 13.10 7.93
CA ASP A 86 2.82 14.45 8.43
C ASP A 86 3.56 14.70 9.75
N ALA A 87 3.58 13.72 10.65
CA ALA A 87 4.33 13.81 11.91
C ALA A 87 5.85 13.88 11.69
N ILE A 88 6.41 13.09 10.77
CA ILE A 88 7.86 13.14 10.49
C ILE A 88 8.20 14.41 9.71
N LYS A 89 7.35 14.80 8.77
CA LYS A 89 7.50 16.02 8.00
C LYS A 89 7.45 17.26 8.89
N SER A 90 6.60 17.29 9.92
CA SER A 90 6.51 18.44 10.83
C SER A 90 7.79 18.62 11.67
N VAL A 91 8.54 17.54 11.90
CA VAL A 91 9.85 17.55 12.56
C VAL A 91 10.97 17.94 11.59
N LEU A 92 10.86 17.58 10.30
CA LEU A 92 11.92 17.80 9.29
C LEU A 92 11.77 19.10 8.47
N GLN A 93 10.64 19.80 8.58
CA GLN A 93 10.40 21.07 7.89
C GLN A 93 11.23 22.20 8.49
N ASP A 94 11.68 23.12 7.64
CA ASP A 94 12.34 24.36 8.07
C ASP A 94 11.33 25.34 8.68
N GLU A 95 11.79 26.43 9.30
CA GLU A 95 10.97 27.49 9.91
C GLU A 95 9.93 28.08 8.95
N ASN A 96 10.19 28.01 7.64
CA ASN A 96 9.27 28.45 6.58
C ASN A 96 8.21 27.40 6.19
N GLY A 97 8.13 26.27 6.89
CA GLY A 97 7.22 25.15 6.60
C GLY A 97 7.49 24.47 5.25
N LYS A 98 8.71 24.60 4.72
CA LYS A 98 9.16 23.93 3.49
C LYS A 98 10.05 22.76 3.87
N ILE A 99 9.99 21.71 3.06
CA ILE A 99 10.82 20.52 3.21
C ILE A 99 11.57 20.30 1.90
N SER A 100 12.87 20.03 1.98
CA SER A 100 13.69 19.74 0.80
C SER A 100 13.34 18.38 0.20
N GLY A 101 13.69 18.16 -1.07
CA GLY A 101 13.49 16.88 -1.75
C GLY A 101 14.05 15.68 -0.95
N PRO A 102 15.31 15.70 -0.52
CA PRO A 102 15.90 14.63 0.28
C PRO A 102 15.18 14.40 1.62
N ARG A 103 14.80 15.46 2.34
CA ARG A 103 14.06 15.32 3.60
C ARG A 103 12.64 14.78 3.40
N THR A 104 12.00 15.09 2.28
CA THR A 104 10.71 14.52 1.89
C THR A 104 10.82 13.01 1.66
N VAL A 105 11.92 12.57 1.04
CA VAL A 105 12.22 11.14 0.84
C VAL A 105 12.41 10.45 2.20
N ILE A 106 13.16 11.05 3.12
CA ILE A 106 13.33 10.53 4.49
C ILE A 106 11.98 10.43 5.22
N ALA A 107 11.14 11.48 5.15
CA ALA A 107 9.79 11.45 5.72
C ALA A 107 8.93 10.33 5.09
N GLY A 108 9.04 10.12 3.79
CA GLY A 108 8.36 9.04 3.07
C GLY A 108 8.80 7.65 3.54
N PHE A 109 10.11 7.44 3.72
CA PHE A 109 10.65 6.18 4.24
C PHE A 109 10.23 5.92 5.69
N GLY A 110 10.32 6.93 6.57
CA GLY A 110 9.90 6.78 7.96
C GLY A 110 8.38 6.55 8.09
N ALA A 111 7.58 7.18 7.23
CA ALA A 111 6.15 6.91 7.14
C ALA A 111 5.86 5.47 6.70
N GLY A 112 6.58 4.98 5.70
CA GLY A 112 6.48 3.58 5.24
C GLY A 112 6.94 2.57 6.29
N PHE A 113 7.97 2.89 7.07
CA PHE A 113 8.41 2.07 8.19
C PHE A 113 7.33 1.99 9.29
N THR A 114 6.74 3.13 9.64
CA THR A 114 5.65 3.22 10.62
C THR A 114 4.41 2.45 10.15
N GLU A 115 4.00 2.62 8.89
CA GLU A 115 2.96 1.83 8.24
C GLU A 115 3.26 0.33 8.33
N SER A 116 4.49 -0.07 8.04
CA SER A 116 4.90 -1.48 8.08
C SER A 116 4.84 -2.06 9.49
N LEU A 117 5.31 -1.30 10.48
CA LEU A 117 5.39 -1.74 11.86
C LEU A 117 4.00 -1.88 12.51
N PHE A 118 3.13 -0.88 12.33
CA PHE A 118 1.84 -0.83 13.03
C PHE A 118 0.68 -1.47 12.25
N ALA A 119 0.77 -1.54 10.92
CA ALA A 119 -0.30 -2.10 10.09
C ALA A 119 0.14 -3.37 9.36
N VAL A 120 1.16 -3.29 8.51
CA VAL A 120 1.43 -4.40 7.57
C VAL A 120 1.86 -5.66 8.30
N THR A 121 2.83 -5.54 9.20
CA THR A 121 3.43 -6.68 9.90
C THR A 121 2.42 -7.45 10.77
N PRO A 122 1.71 -6.82 11.72
CA PRO A 122 0.78 -7.56 12.57
C PRO A 122 -0.33 -8.22 11.75
N PHE A 123 -0.86 -7.53 10.72
CA PHE A 123 -1.91 -8.09 9.89
C PHE A 123 -1.42 -9.23 9.01
N GLU A 124 -0.25 -9.12 8.38
CA GLU A 124 0.34 -10.23 7.61
C GLU A 124 0.71 -11.42 8.51
N SER A 125 1.20 -11.18 9.72
CA SER A 125 1.52 -12.23 10.70
C SER A 125 0.28 -12.98 11.18
N ILE A 126 -0.81 -12.27 11.51
CA ILE A 126 -2.10 -12.91 11.87
C ILE A 126 -2.64 -13.71 10.69
N LYS A 127 -2.61 -13.15 9.48
CA LYS A 127 -3.10 -13.81 8.27
C LYS A 127 -2.33 -15.10 7.99
N THR A 128 -1.00 -15.06 8.06
CA THR A 128 -0.15 -16.24 7.81
C THR A 128 -0.37 -17.31 8.88
N GLN A 129 -0.42 -16.95 10.16
CA GLN A 129 -0.73 -17.89 11.25
C GLN A 129 -2.14 -18.50 11.11
N LEU A 130 -3.14 -17.71 10.71
CA LEU A 130 -4.49 -18.20 10.45
C LEU A 130 -4.54 -19.20 9.28
N ILE A 131 -3.81 -18.92 8.19
CA ILE A 131 -3.71 -19.83 7.04
C ILE A 131 -2.99 -21.12 7.43
N ASP A 132 -1.94 -21.02 8.25
CA ASP A 132 -1.18 -22.18 8.73
C ASP A 132 -2.02 -23.07 9.65
N ASP A 133 -2.74 -22.50 10.62
CA ASP A 133 -3.64 -23.24 11.52
C ASP A 133 -4.79 -23.93 10.78
N ARG A 134 -5.28 -23.35 9.68
CA ARG A 134 -6.29 -23.99 8.83
C ARG A 134 -5.79 -25.24 8.10
N LYS A 135 -4.47 -25.45 8.00
CA LYS A 135 -3.89 -26.69 7.45
C LYS A 135 -3.76 -27.79 8.50
N SER A 136 -3.92 -27.46 9.79
CA SER A 136 -3.88 -28.43 10.88
C SER A 136 -5.14 -29.31 10.86
N ALA A 137 -5.01 -30.57 11.30
CA ALA A 137 -6.14 -31.49 11.45
C ALA A 137 -7.21 -30.97 12.44
N ASN A 138 -6.81 -30.12 13.40
CA ASN A 138 -7.70 -29.48 14.36
C ASN A 138 -7.45 -27.96 14.40
N PRO A 139 -8.05 -27.18 13.47
CA PRO A 139 -7.89 -25.73 13.44
C PRO A 139 -8.45 -25.08 14.71
N ARG A 140 -7.65 -24.25 15.38
CA ARG A 140 -8.03 -23.58 16.64
C ARG A 140 -8.50 -22.14 16.39
N MET A 141 -8.11 -21.53 15.28
CA MET A 141 -8.40 -20.15 14.93
C MET A 141 -9.61 -20.03 13.99
N ARG A 142 -10.75 -19.62 14.56
CA ARG A 142 -12.02 -19.49 13.83
C ARG A 142 -12.12 -18.26 12.91
N GLY A 143 -11.21 -17.29 13.05
CA GLY A 143 -11.21 -16.05 12.26
C GLY A 143 -10.19 -15.04 12.78
N PHE A 144 -10.13 -13.86 12.15
CA PHE A 144 -9.13 -12.84 12.47
C PHE A 144 -9.18 -12.39 13.93
N LEU A 145 -10.36 -12.04 14.46
CA LEU A 145 -10.52 -11.56 15.84
C LEU A 145 -10.20 -12.66 16.88
N HIS A 146 -10.72 -13.87 16.66
CA HIS A 146 -10.47 -15.00 17.54
C HIS A 146 -8.99 -15.43 17.51
N GLY A 147 -8.38 -15.48 16.32
CA GLY A 147 -6.98 -15.77 16.14
C GLY A 147 -6.08 -14.73 16.79
N SER A 148 -6.39 -13.44 16.63
CA SER A 148 -5.66 -12.35 17.29
C SER A 148 -5.68 -12.48 18.81
N LYS A 149 -6.84 -12.78 19.39
CA LYS A 149 -6.97 -13.01 20.84
C LYS A 149 -6.17 -14.22 21.31
N LEU A 150 -6.18 -15.31 20.53
CA LEU A 150 -5.44 -16.53 20.85
C LEU A 150 -3.92 -16.30 20.77
N ILE A 151 -3.45 -15.66 19.70
CA ILE A 151 -2.03 -15.28 19.52
C ILE A 151 -1.56 -14.41 20.69
N PHE A 152 -2.34 -13.39 21.06
CA PHE A 152 -1.98 -12.54 22.20
C PHE A 152 -1.93 -13.32 23.52
N LYS A 153 -2.90 -14.23 23.76
CA LYS A 153 -2.93 -15.03 24.98
C LYS A 153 -1.76 -16.01 25.09
N GLU A 154 -1.35 -16.61 23.97
CA GLU A 154 -0.32 -17.67 23.95
C GLU A 154 1.11 -17.14 23.75
N ARG A 155 1.29 -16.15 22.87
CA ARG A 155 2.60 -15.64 22.43
C ARG A 155 2.83 -14.17 22.77
N GLY A 156 1.83 -13.49 23.35
CA GLY A 156 1.89 -12.07 23.65
C GLY A 156 2.07 -11.19 22.40
N VAL A 157 2.59 -9.98 22.61
CA VAL A 157 2.83 -9.02 21.52
C VAL A 157 3.83 -9.56 20.49
N LYS A 158 4.84 -10.32 20.92
CA LYS A 158 5.84 -10.93 20.03
C LYS A 158 5.22 -11.86 18.99
N GLY A 159 4.10 -12.50 19.31
CA GLY A 159 3.35 -13.35 18.39
C GLY A 159 2.89 -12.64 17.12
N PHE A 160 2.65 -11.32 17.18
CA PHE A 160 2.24 -10.51 16.01
C PHE A 160 3.40 -10.08 15.11
N PHE A 161 4.64 -10.23 15.58
CA PHE A 161 5.84 -9.83 14.83
C PHE A 161 6.65 -11.04 14.36
N GLN A 162 6.09 -12.25 14.48
CA GLN A 162 6.71 -13.45 13.93
C GLN A 162 6.73 -13.34 12.40
N GLY A 163 7.93 -13.39 11.81
CA GLY A 163 8.14 -13.15 10.38
C GLY A 163 8.35 -11.67 10.01
N PHE A 164 8.49 -10.75 10.98
CA PHE A 164 8.71 -9.32 10.71
C PHE A 164 9.91 -9.05 9.79
N VAL A 165 11.06 -9.68 10.07
CA VAL A 165 12.29 -9.49 9.29
C VAL A 165 12.11 -9.91 7.83
N PRO A 166 11.71 -11.16 7.51
CA PRO A 166 11.52 -11.57 6.11
C PRO A 166 10.40 -10.79 5.41
N THR A 167 9.31 -10.45 6.11
CA THR A 167 8.22 -9.63 5.55
C THR A 167 8.69 -8.21 5.23
N THR A 168 9.39 -7.57 6.16
CA THR A 168 9.90 -6.21 5.98
C THR A 168 10.99 -6.17 4.90
N ALA A 169 11.89 -7.14 4.86
CA ALA A 169 12.90 -7.25 3.82
C ALA A 169 12.26 -7.37 2.43
N ARG A 170 11.23 -8.22 2.27
CA ARG A 170 10.46 -8.34 1.03
C ARG A 170 9.82 -7.02 0.63
N GLN A 171 9.17 -6.31 1.57
CA GLN A 171 8.52 -5.04 1.29
C GLN A 171 9.52 -3.92 0.97
N ALA A 172 10.67 -3.91 1.64
CA ALA A 172 11.76 -2.99 1.37
C ALA A 172 12.34 -3.23 -0.04
N ALA A 173 12.60 -4.48 -0.42
CA ALA A 173 13.05 -4.85 -1.75
C ALA A 173 12.04 -4.42 -2.83
N ASN A 174 10.75 -4.72 -2.65
CA ASN A 174 9.69 -4.30 -3.57
C ASN A 174 9.65 -2.77 -3.73
N SER A 175 9.77 -2.04 -2.62
CA SER A 175 9.74 -0.56 -2.64
C SER A 175 10.99 0.02 -3.31
N ALA A 176 12.16 -0.55 -3.03
CA ALA A 176 13.44 -0.14 -3.63
C ALA A 176 13.44 -0.37 -5.15
N THR A 177 13.00 -1.55 -5.61
CA THR A 177 12.88 -1.86 -7.03
C THR A 177 11.92 -0.89 -7.72
N ARG A 178 10.73 -0.66 -7.14
CA ARG A 178 9.74 0.26 -7.71
C ARG A 178 10.26 1.68 -7.83
N PHE A 179 10.90 2.18 -6.76
CA PHE A 179 11.45 3.52 -6.72
C PHE A 179 12.62 3.69 -7.69
N THR A 180 13.49 2.68 -7.79
CA THR A 180 14.62 2.68 -8.72
C THR A 180 14.11 2.66 -10.15
N ALA A 181 13.20 1.74 -10.50
CA ALA A 181 12.59 1.66 -11.83
C ALA A 181 11.90 2.98 -12.21
N TYR A 182 11.09 3.55 -11.32
CA TYR A 182 10.42 4.82 -11.57
C TYR A 182 11.42 5.96 -11.78
N THR A 183 12.43 6.09 -10.90
CA THR A 183 13.44 7.16 -10.98
C THR A 183 14.26 7.04 -12.26
N THR A 184 14.74 5.84 -12.62
CA THR A 184 15.53 5.61 -13.83
C THR A 184 14.72 5.91 -15.08
N LEU A 185 13.48 5.41 -15.17
CA LEU A 185 12.60 5.67 -16.32
C LEU A 185 12.26 7.16 -16.43
N LYS A 186 12.04 7.82 -15.29
CA LYS A 186 11.78 9.26 -15.25
C LYS A 186 12.99 10.07 -15.70
N GLN A 187 14.19 9.77 -15.20
CA GLN A 187 15.42 10.44 -15.62
C GLN A 187 15.70 10.24 -17.10
N PHE A 188 15.48 9.03 -17.60
CA PHE A 188 15.60 8.73 -19.03
C PHE A 188 14.65 9.59 -19.85
N ALA A 189 13.36 9.66 -19.46
CA ALA A 189 12.36 10.46 -20.17
C ALA A 189 12.62 11.97 -20.06
N GLU A 190 13.09 12.46 -18.91
CA GLU A 190 13.47 13.87 -18.72
C GLU A 190 14.67 14.28 -19.59
N GLY A 191 15.55 13.33 -19.93
CA GLY A 191 16.66 13.55 -20.86
C GLY A 191 16.25 13.89 -22.30
N TYR A 192 15.00 13.60 -22.69
CA TYR A 192 14.44 13.94 -24.01
C TYR A 192 13.57 15.20 -23.99
N THR A 193 13.37 15.83 -22.83
CA THR A 193 12.60 17.08 -22.68
C THR A 193 13.49 18.30 -22.53
N ALA A 194 13.00 19.47 -22.95
CA ALA A 194 13.75 20.71 -22.83
C ALA A 194 14.06 21.02 -21.34
N PRO A 195 15.24 21.60 -21.01
CA PRO A 195 15.59 21.93 -19.64
C PRO A 195 14.53 22.81 -18.96
N GLY A 196 13.89 22.29 -17.91
CA GLY A 196 12.86 22.99 -17.14
C GLY A 196 11.41 22.67 -17.52
N GLU A 197 11.18 21.89 -18.57
CA GLU A 197 9.85 21.37 -18.91
C GLU A 197 9.52 20.15 -18.03
N LYS A 198 8.31 20.13 -17.46
CA LYS A 198 7.86 18.99 -16.66
C LYS A 198 7.28 17.94 -17.59
N LEU A 199 7.62 16.68 -17.36
CA LEU A 199 6.95 15.55 -18.01
C LEU A 199 5.43 15.69 -17.94
N GLY A 200 4.76 15.53 -19.08
CA GLY A 200 3.32 15.53 -19.14
C GLY A 200 2.69 14.45 -18.26
N THR A 201 1.44 14.67 -17.85
CA THR A 201 0.69 13.73 -16.99
C THR A 201 0.62 12.33 -17.60
N ALA A 202 0.41 12.23 -18.93
CA ALA A 202 0.36 10.96 -19.64
C ALA A 202 1.70 10.21 -19.62
N ALA A 203 2.82 10.91 -19.82
CA ALA A 203 4.15 10.32 -19.73
C ALA A 203 4.47 9.85 -18.31
N THR A 204 4.14 10.68 -17.31
CA THR A 204 4.32 10.34 -15.89
C THR A 204 3.49 9.11 -15.50
N PHE A 205 2.25 9.01 -16.00
CA PHE A 205 1.38 7.86 -15.81
C PHE A 205 1.97 6.60 -16.47
N GLY A 206 2.43 6.69 -17.72
CA GLY A 206 3.06 5.58 -18.44
C GLY A 206 4.31 5.05 -17.74
N ILE A 207 5.19 5.95 -17.29
CA ILE A 207 6.38 5.61 -16.50
C ILE A 207 5.98 4.89 -15.20
N GLY A 208 4.95 5.40 -14.51
CA GLY A 208 4.40 4.76 -13.31
C GLY A 208 3.86 3.35 -13.58
N GLY A 209 3.18 3.16 -14.73
CA GLY A 209 2.68 1.85 -15.17
C GLY A 209 3.80 0.86 -15.46
N ILE A 210 4.82 1.25 -16.22
CA ILE A 210 5.97 0.40 -16.55
C ILE A 210 6.77 0.06 -15.28
N ALA A 211 7.04 1.04 -14.41
CA ALA A 211 7.69 0.78 -13.12
C ALA A 211 6.87 -0.20 -12.26
N GLY A 212 5.54 -0.11 -12.34
CA GLY A 212 4.62 -1.07 -11.74
C GLY A 212 4.85 -2.49 -12.27
N LEU A 213 4.84 -2.66 -13.60
CA LEU A 213 5.07 -3.96 -14.26
C LEU A 213 6.44 -4.58 -13.93
N ILE A 214 7.48 -3.77 -13.78
CA ILE A 214 8.83 -4.26 -13.40
C ILE A 214 8.84 -4.82 -11.97
N THR A 215 7.96 -4.33 -11.10
CA THR A 215 7.99 -4.66 -9.67
C THR A 215 7.16 -5.89 -9.30
N VAL A 216 6.12 -6.23 -10.07
CA VAL A 216 5.08 -7.23 -9.72
C VAL A 216 5.14 -8.48 -10.56
#